data_AF-A0A183SRW8-F1
#
_entry.id   AF-A0A183SRW8-F1
#
_cell.length_a   1.000
_cell.length_b   1.000
_cell.length_c   1.000
_cell.angle_alpha   90.00
_cell.angle_beta   90.00
_cell.angle_gamma   90.00
#
_symmetry.space_group_name_H-M   'P 1'
#
loop_
_entity.id
_entity.type
_entity.pdbx_description
1 polymer ?
#
loop_
_entity_poly.entity_id
_entity_poly.type
_entity_poly.pdbx_seq_one_letter_code
_entity_poly.pdbx_strand_id
1 'polypeptide(L)'
;MRRHICKNAKCLTTLLDSEGCMGDLSKRTSVIGVIKNCCFEDEFHADLCCNADSLFSKVLLRLCGPEDKLSFEDIQSLCPALRSVYGTEKAFREPDSIIKKTICEALLQLCSTPIGRSHLRSLGAYFVLRELHTFECMREKRLLSEIEEGFGSGRALQTVRSLIFIIEQVVDQLICLENERPTEYQSTSLRNIPVDKTTQRDLESAKKEFVSS
;
A
#
# COMPACT_ATOMS: atom_id res chain seq x y z
N MET A 1 21.59 0.51 5.51
CA MET A 1 20.92 1.74 5.01
C MET A 1 19.40 1.71 5.26
N ARG A 2 18.64 0.76 4.67
CA ARG A 2 17.17 0.62 4.82
C ARG A 2 16.65 0.63 6.27
N ARG A 3 17.20 -0.22 7.14
CA ARG A 3 16.83 -0.29 8.57
C ARG A 3 16.99 1.05 9.31
N HIS A 4 17.99 1.84 8.92
CA HIS A 4 18.22 3.16 9.50
C HIS A 4 17.16 4.18 9.07
N ILE A 5 16.68 4.07 7.83
CA ILE A 5 15.57 4.87 7.30
C ILE A 5 14.27 4.49 8.00
N CYS A 6 13.99 3.20 8.20
CA CYS A 6 12.79 2.74 8.90
C CYS A 6 12.73 3.27 10.34
N LYS A 7 13.84 3.25 11.07
CA LYS A 7 13.95 3.83 12.43
C LYS A 7 13.71 5.34 12.47
N ASN A 8 13.88 6.04 11.35
CA ASN A 8 13.70 7.48 11.22
C ASN A 8 12.64 7.82 10.15
N ALA A 9 11.45 7.20 10.24
CA ALA A 9 10.38 7.34 9.25
C ALA A 9 9.97 8.80 8.91
N LYS A 10 10.28 9.77 9.78
CA LYS A 10 10.10 11.21 9.51
C LYS A 10 10.83 11.69 8.26
N CYS A 11 11.98 11.10 7.90
CA CYS A 11 12.68 11.48 6.67
C CYS A 11 11.88 11.12 5.42
N LEU A 12 11.12 10.01 5.45
CA LEU A 12 10.28 9.57 4.33
C LEU A 12 9.13 10.55 4.08
N THR A 13 8.54 11.10 5.14
CA THR A 13 7.45 12.07 5.01
C THR A 13 7.96 13.41 4.48
N THR A 14 9.14 13.86 4.93
CA THR A 14 9.80 15.04 4.36
C THR A 14 10.13 14.87 2.87
N LEU A 15 10.53 13.67 2.43
CA LEU A 15 10.78 13.39 1.02
C LEU A 15 9.51 13.50 0.16
N LEU A 16 8.37 13.03 0.69
CA LEU A 16 7.07 13.16 0.02
C LEU A 16 6.62 14.62 -0.10
N ASP A 17 6.88 15.45 0.92
CA ASP A 17 6.43 16.86 0.96
C ASP A 17 7.32 17.81 0.17
N SER A 18 8.49 17.37 -0.30
CA SER A 18 9.41 18.26 -1.00
C SER A 18 8.77 18.79 -2.30
N GLU A 19 8.66 20.12 -2.42
CA GLU A 19 7.93 20.80 -3.50
C GLU A 19 8.39 20.37 -4.91
N GLY A 20 9.67 20.00 -5.05
CA GLY A 20 10.25 19.51 -6.31
C GLY A 20 10.02 18.02 -6.61
N CYS A 21 9.40 17.24 -5.71
CA CYS A 21 9.13 15.81 -5.89
C CYS A 21 7.82 15.57 -6.64
N MET A 22 6.77 16.37 -6.36
CA MET A 22 5.45 16.14 -6.96
C MET A 22 5.45 16.30 -8.49
N GLY A 23 6.27 17.19 -9.05
CA GLY A 23 6.35 17.42 -10.50
C GLY A 23 7.22 16.42 -11.28
N ASP A 24 8.20 15.76 -10.64
CA ASP A 24 9.23 14.98 -11.34
C ASP A 24 8.99 13.46 -11.23
N LEU A 25 8.78 12.80 -12.36
CA LEU A 25 8.48 11.36 -12.41
C LEU A 25 9.60 10.50 -11.78
N SER A 26 10.86 10.85 -12.01
CA SER A 26 12.01 10.09 -11.52
C SER A 26 12.13 10.18 -10.01
N LYS A 27 11.90 11.38 -9.43
CA LYS A 27 11.87 11.59 -7.99
C LYS A 27 10.70 10.85 -7.34
N ARG A 28 9.49 10.95 -7.89
CA ARG A 28 8.33 10.21 -7.36
C ARG A 28 8.59 8.70 -7.37
N THR A 29 9.09 8.18 -8.49
CA THR A 29 9.46 6.76 -8.63
C THR A 29 10.47 6.33 -7.57
N SER A 30 11.51 7.15 -7.36
CA SER A 30 12.57 6.87 -6.39
C SER A 30 12.06 6.89 -4.95
N VAL A 31 11.29 7.92 -4.57
CA VAL A 31 10.74 8.06 -3.21
C VAL A 31 9.78 6.92 -2.88
N ILE A 32 8.84 6.61 -3.79
CA ILE A 32 7.91 5.50 -3.61
C ILE A 32 8.64 4.16 -3.58
N GLY A 33 9.68 3.97 -4.40
CA GLY A 33 10.53 2.79 -4.35
C GLY A 33 11.25 2.62 -3.01
N VAL A 34 11.76 3.71 -2.42
CA VAL A 34 12.35 3.69 -1.07
C VAL A 34 11.30 3.31 -0.01
N ILE A 35 10.09 3.86 -0.08
CA ILE A 35 9.00 3.52 0.85
C ILE A 35 8.64 2.04 0.74
N LYS A 36 8.45 1.52 -0.47
CA LYS A 36 8.23 0.09 -0.71
C LYS A 36 9.35 -0.74 -0.09
N ASN A 37 10.60 -0.38 -0.35
CA ASN A 37 11.74 -1.09 0.23
C ASN A 37 11.67 -1.11 1.76
N CYS A 38 11.29 -0.01 2.41
CA CYS A 38 11.12 0.06 3.87
C CYS A 38 9.98 -0.85 4.37
N CYS A 39 8.84 -0.90 3.67
CA CYS A 39 7.74 -1.85 3.93
C CYS A 39 8.17 -3.31 3.72
N PHE A 40 9.33 -3.52 3.10
CA PHE A 40 10.14 -4.73 3.16
C PHE A 40 10.19 -5.41 4.53
N GLU A 41 10.50 -4.59 5.53
CA GLU A 41 11.00 -5.06 6.82
C GLU A 41 9.86 -5.14 7.84
N ASP A 42 9.27 -6.33 7.97
CA ASP A 42 8.19 -6.60 8.92
C ASP A 42 8.52 -6.13 10.35
N GLU A 43 9.79 -6.24 10.76
CA GLU A 43 10.27 -5.83 12.08
C GLU A 43 10.13 -4.33 12.37
N PHE A 44 10.07 -3.48 11.32
CA PHE A 44 9.92 -2.04 11.45
C PHE A 44 8.51 -1.54 11.11
N HIS A 45 7.53 -2.42 10.88
CA HIS A 45 6.15 -1.97 10.62
C HIS A 45 5.57 -1.20 11.78
N ALA A 46 5.94 -1.53 13.02
CA ALA A 46 5.56 -0.74 14.18
C ALA A 46 6.08 0.70 14.08
N ASP A 47 7.36 0.88 13.71
CA ASP A 47 7.99 2.20 13.57
C ASP A 47 7.40 3.01 12.39
N LEU A 48 7.17 2.34 11.26
CA LEU A 48 6.57 2.96 10.07
C LEU A 48 5.12 3.39 10.32
N CYS A 49 4.37 2.62 11.11
CA CYS A 49 2.98 2.90 11.48
C CYS A 49 2.84 3.79 12.73
N CYS A 50 3.93 4.03 13.48
CA CYS A 50 3.90 4.72 14.77
C CYS A 50 3.33 6.15 14.67
N ASN A 51 3.52 6.82 13.53
CA ASN A 51 2.90 8.11 13.24
C ASN A 51 1.82 7.96 12.18
N ALA A 52 0.62 7.59 12.65
CA ALA A 52 -0.50 7.28 11.77
C ALA A 52 -0.84 8.40 10.78
N ASP A 53 -0.58 9.65 11.15
CA ASP A 53 -1.02 10.81 10.40
C ASP A 53 -0.08 11.28 9.28
N SER A 54 1.12 10.69 9.10
CA SER A 54 2.13 11.34 8.25
C SER A 54 2.57 10.57 7.00
N LEU A 55 2.84 9.26 7.06
CA LEU A 55 3.43 8.56 5.91
C LEU A 55 2.35 7.92 5.03
N PHE A 56 1.64 6.92 5.55
CA PHE A 56 0.70 6.15 4.74
C PHE A 56 -0.57 6.93 4.39
N SER A 57 -0.96 7.90 5.21
CA SER A 57 -2.01 8.88 4.85
C SER A 57 -1.64 9.65 3.57
N LYS A 58 -0.40 10.14 3.47
CA LYS A 58 0.12 10.85 2.28
C LYS A 58 0.31 9.94 1.07
N VAL A 59 0.75 8.72 1.30
CA VAL A 59 0.86 7.71 0.24
C VAL A 59 -0.54 7.38 -0.33
N LEU A 60 -1.54 7.18 0.53
CA LEU A 60 -2.93 6.94 0.12
C LEU A 60 -3.54 8.14 -0.60
N LEU A 61 -3.23 9.37 -0.17
CA LEU A 61 -3.66 10.59 -0.87
C LEU A 61 -3.25 10.63 -2.34
N ARG A 62 -2.11 10.01 -2.71
CA ARG A 62 -1.68 9.89 -4.12
C ARG A 62 -2.57 8.97 -4.95
N LEU A 63 -3.37 8.12 -4.31
CA LEU A 63 -4.30 7.21 -4.97
C LEU A 63 -5.71 7.79 -5.08
N CYS A 64 -6.04 8.81 -4.28
CA CYS A 64 -7.33 9.51 -4.34
C CYS A 64 -7.46 10.29 -5.65
N GLY A 65 -8.61 10.17 -6.29
CA GLY A 65 -8.97 10.94 -7.49
C GLY A 65 -10.20 11.82 -7.25
N PRO A 66 -10.36 12.93 -7.99
CA PRO A 66 -11.56 13.77 -7.91
C PRO A 66 -12.83 13.00 -8.37
N GLU A 67 -12.66 11.93 -9.15
CA GLU A 67 -13.73 11.06 -9.64
C GLU A 67 -14.25 10.03 -8.62
N ASP A 68 -13.60 9.92 -7.46
CA ASP A 68 -13.93 8.94 -6.42
C ASP A 68 -15.33 9.19 -5.81
N LYS A 69 -16.10 8.11 -5.60
CA LYS A 69 -17.49 8.18 -5.15
C LYS A 69 -17.68 7.47 -3.82
N LEU A 70 -17.31 8.14 -2.72
CA LEU A 70 -17.53 7.61 -1.37
C LEU A 70 -18.87 8.09 -0.82
N SER A 71 -19.54 7.23 -0.06
CA SER A 71 -20.69 7.63 0.75
C SER A 71 -20.25 8.56 1.89
N PHE A 72 -21.19 9.29 2.48
CA PHE A 72 -20.89 10.11 3.65
C PHE A 72 -20.31 9.28 4.80
N GLU A 73 -20.85 8.08 5.03
CA GLU A 73 -20.39 7.15 6.07
C GLU A 73 -18.96 6.66 5.82
N ASP A 74 -18.63 6.33 4.57
CA ASP A 74 -17.29 5.92 4.15
C ASP A 74 -16.29 7.07 4.40
N ILE A 75 -16.66 8.31 4.06
CA ILE A 75 -15.83 9.51 4.27
C ILE A 75 -15.58 9.77 5.77
N GLN A 76 -16.59 9.57 6.62
CA GLN A 76 -16.42 9.70 8.07
C GLN A 76 -15.47 8.64 8.64
N SER A 77 -15.37 7.48 7.99
CA SER A 77 -14.47 6.40 8.39
C SER A 77 -13.00 6.63 7.98
N LEU A 78 -12.71 7.63 7.14
CA LEU A 78 -11.36 8.00 6.75
C LEU A 78 -10.63 8.78 7.85
N CYS A 79 -9.29 8.68 7.87
CA CYS A 79 -8.48 9.55 8.71
C CYS A 79 -8.61 11.04 8.30
N PRO A 80 -8.29 12.00 9.18
CA PRO A 80 -8.48 13.43 8.92
C PRO A 80 -7.79 13.93 7.64
N ALA A 81 -6.58 13.44 7.35
CA ALA A 81 -5.83 13.82 6.16
C ALA A 81 -6.56 13.43 4.86
N LEU A 82 -7.05 12.19 4.77
CA LEU A 82 -7.80 11.70 3.61
C LEU A 82 -9.15 12.40 3.49
N ARG A 83 -9.90 12.52 4.61
CA ARG A 83 -11.20 13.19 4.66
C ARG A 83 -11.18 14.61 4.11
N SER A 84 -10.08 15.33 4.34
CA SER A 84 -9.93 16.74 3.90
C SER A 84 -9.84 16.93 2.38
N VAL A 85 -9.58 15.85 1.63
CA VAL A 85 -9.35 15.89 0.17
C VAL A 85 -10.55 15.40 -0.61
N TYR A 86 -11.31 14.44 -0.08
CA TYR A 86 -12.53 13.94 -0.73
C TYR A 86 -13.60 15.03 -0.88
N GLY A 87 -14.20 15.11 -2.06
CA GLY A 87 -15.17 16.15 -2.42
C GLY A 87 -14.57 17.51 -2.75
N THR A 88 -13.25 17.58 -2.99
CA THR A 88 -12.54 18.81 -3.37
C THR A 88 -11.63 18.59 -4.57
N GLU A 89 -11.30 19.66 -5.29
CA GLU A 89 -10.31 19.67 -6.40
C GLU A 89 -8.87 19.36 -5.95
N LYS A 90 -8.62 19.16 -4.66
CA LYS A 90 -7.28 18.83 -4.12
C LYS A 90 -6.89 17.38 -4.36
N ALA A 91 -7.85 16.51 -4.69
CA ALA A 91 -7.57 15.12 -5.02
C ALA A 91 -6.85 15.07 -6.37
N PHE A 92 -5.64 14.50 -6.42
CA PHE A 92 -4.90 14.33 -7.66
C PHE A 92 -4.29 12.93 -7.72
N ARG A 93 -4.99 12.04 -8.42
CA ARG A 93 -4.57 10.65 -8.59
C ARG A 93 -3.25 10.59 -9.35
N GLU A 94 -2.32 9.75 -8.87
CA GLU A 94 -1.06 9.50 -9.57
C GLU A 94 -1.34 8.99 -11.00
N PRO A 95 -0.87 9.71 -12.04
CA PRO A 95 -1.13 9.31 -13.42
C PRO A 95 -0.35 8.05 -13.81
N ASP A 96 0.85 7.88 -13.27
CA ASP A 96 1.74 6.78 -13.63
C ASP A 96 1.30 5.45 -13.00
N SER A 97 1.06 4.45 -13.85
CA SER A 97 0.60 3.12 -13.44
C SER A 97 1.65 2.34 -12.65
N ILE A 98 2.93 2.54 -12.93
CA ILE A 98 4.04 1.85 -12.26
C ILE A 98 4.18 2.40 -10.85
N ILE A 99 4.07 3.72 -10.66
CA ILE A 99 4.08 4.33 -9.33
C ILE A 99 2.88 3.87 -8.51
N LYS A 100 1.66 3.91 -9.05
CA LYS A 100 0.46 3.35 -8.38
C LYS A 100 0.67 1.90 -7.96
N LYS A 101 1.20 1.08 -8.86
CA LYS A 101 1.51 -0.33 -8.57
C LYS A 101 2.52 -0.46 -7.45
N THR A 102 3.60 0.34 -7.48
CA THR A 102 4.65 0.33 -6.45
C THR A 102 4.09 0.76 -5.09
N ILE A 103 3.17 1.72 -5.06
CA ILE A 103 2.42 2.08 -3.84
C ILE A 103 1.63 0.86 -3.34
N CYS A 104 0.80 0.24 -4.18
CA CYS A 104 0.00 -0.91 -3.76
C CYS A 104 0.85 -2.11 -3.32
N GLU A 105 2.02 -2.33 -3.94
CA GLU A 105 3.00 -3.33 -3.49
C GLU A 105 3.54 -3.00 -2.10
N ALA A 106 3.83 -1.72 -1.81
CA ALA A 106 4.25 -1.30 -0.47
C ALA A 106 3.15 -1.53 0.59
N LEU A 107 1.90 -1.23 0.25
CA LEU A 107 0.75 -1.50 1.12
C LEU A 107 0.56 -3.01 1.36
N LEU A 108 0.73 -3.83 0.33
CA LEU A 108 0.65 -5.30 0.45
C LEU A 108 1.74 -5.85 1.35
N GLN A 109 2.97 -5.32 1.25
CA GLN A 109 4.06 -5.68 2.13
C GLN A 109 3.73 -5.28 3.57
N LEU A 110 3.22 -4.08 3.81
CA LEU A 110 2.79 -3.64 5.15
C LEU A 110 1.70 -4.56 5.75
N CYS A 111 0.82 -5.08 4.90
CA CYS A 111 -0.21 -6.07 5.27
C CYS A 111 0.35 -7.44 5.70
N SER A 112 1.66 -7.70 5.66
CA SER A 112 2.26 -8.93 6.21
C SER A 112 2.02 -9.05 7.72
N THR A 113 2.02 -7.91 8.43
CA THR A 113 1.90 -7.83 9.90
C THR A 113 0.50 -7.42 10.38
N PRO A 114 0.06 -7.86 11.57
CA PRO A 114 -1.18 -7.36 12.20
C PRO A 114 -1.20 -5.85 12.38
N ILE A 115 -0.06 -5.28 12.83
CA ILE A 115 0.08 -3.84 13.06
C ILE A 115 -0.14 -3.05 11.78
N GLY A 116 0.48 -3.48 10.67
CA GLY A 116 0.31 -2.85 9.37
C GLY A 116 -1.13 -2.91 8.86
N ARG A 117 -1.78 -4.07 8.97
CA ARG A 117 -3.20 -4.21 8.60
C ARG A 117 -4.11 -3.32 9.44
N SER A 118 -3.96 -3.34 10.77
CA SER A 118 -4.74 -2.49 11.68
C SER A 118 -4.52 -1.01 11.40
N HIS A 119 -3.28 -0.60 11.11
CA HIS A 119 -2.96 0.76 10.73
C HIS A 119 -3.67 1.16 9.42
N LEU A 120 -3.57 0.36 8.35
CA LEU A 120 -4.23 0.68 7.08
C LEU A 120 -5.76 0.73 7.20
N ARG A 121 -6.36 -0.15 8.02
CA ARG A 121 -7.80 -0.07 8.32
C ARG A 121 -8.17 1.21 9.06
N SER A 122 -7.36 1.62 10.04
CA SER A 122 -7.59 2.87 10.78
C SER A 122 -7.51 4.13 9.91
N LEU A 123 -6.82 4.05 8.76
CA LEU A 123 -6.78 5.13 7.77
C LEU A 123 -7.99 5.13 6.83
N GLY A 124 -8.74 4.03 6.76
CA GLY A 124 -9.77 3.83 5.74
C GLY A 124 -9.22 3.44 4.37
N ALA A 125 -8.04 2.80 4.32
CA ALA A 125 -7.36 2.43 3.07
C ALA A 125 -8.22 1.56 2.14
N TYR A 126 -9.13 0.73 2.68
CA TYR A 126 -10.07 -0.06 1.91
C TYR A 126 -10.91 0.80 0.96
N PHE A 127 -11.48 1.90 1.44
CA PHE A 127 -12.33 2.78 0.62
C PHE A 127 -11.54 3.43 -0.51
N VAL A 128 -10.32 3.88 -0.23
CA VAL A 128 -9.41 4.45 -1.24
C VAL A 128 -9.10 3.42 -2.34
N LEU A 129 -8.78 2.18 -1.95
CA LEU A 129 -8.42 1.11 -2.87
C LEU A 129 -9.62 0.61 -3.68
N ARG A 130 -10.83 0.63 -3.13
CA ARG A 130 -12.07 0.28 -3.84
C ARG A 130 -12.35 1.23 -5.00
N GLU A 131 -12.20 2.54 -4.78
CA GLU A 131 -12.39 3.52 -5.85
C GLU A 131 -11.27 3.46 -6.89
N LEU A 132 -10.02 3.24 -6.44
CA LEU A 132 -8.89 3.02 -7.35
C LEU A 132 -9.12 1.78 -8.23
N HIS A 133 -9.58 0.67 -7.67
CA HIS A 133 -9.92 -0.55 -8.42
C HIS A 133 -10.97 -0.25 -9.49
N THR A 134 -12.07 0.40 -9.10
CA THR A 134 -13.16 0.77 -10.02
C THR A 134 -12.65 1.62 -11.18
N PHE A 135 -11.81 2.62 -10.90
CA PHE A 135 -11.19 3.46 -11.91
C PHE A 135 -10.27 2.68 -12.85
N GLU A 136 -9.42 1.82 -12.32
CA GLU A 136 -8.47 1.03 -13.10
C GLU A 136 -9.17 -0.03 -13.96
N CYS A 137 -10.25 -0.66 -13.48
CA CYS A 137 -11.09 -1.54 -14.29
C CYS A 137 -11.77 -0.81 -15.44
N MET A 138 -12.23 0.42 -15.24
CA MET A 138 -12.73 1.25 -16.35
C MET A 138 -11.63 1.58 -17.35
N ARG A 139 -10.41 1.84 -16.87
CA ARG A 139 -9.24 2.10 -17.72
C ARG A 139 -8.82 0.86 -18.51
N GLU A 140 -8.86 -0.32 -17.90
CA GLU A 140 -8.61 -1.60 -18.57
C GLU A 140 -9.58 -1.81 -19.74
N LYS A 141 -10.88 -1.61 -19.51
CA LYS A 141 -11.91 -1.74 -20.56
C LYS A 141 -11.65 -0.80 -21.74
N ARG A 142 -11.28 0.45 -21.48
CA ARG A 142 -10.92 1.41 -22.56
C ARG A 142 -9.71 0.95 -23.36
N LEU A 143 -8.64 0.52 -22.67
CA LEU A 143 -7.42 0.01 -23.32
C LEU A 143 -7.69 -1.24 -24.16
N LEU A 144 -8.61 -2.12 -23.72
CA LEU A 144 -9.04 -3.28 -24.50
C LEU A 144 -9.70 -2.83 -25.81
N SER A 145 -10.65 -1.91 -25.75
CA SER A 145 -11.31 -1.36 -26.94
C SER A 145 -10.31 -0.68 -27.89
N GLU A 146 -9.37 0.10 -27.37
CA GLU A 146 -8.31 0.73 -28.19
C GLU A 146 -7.42 -0.30 -28.90
N ILE A 147 -7.12 -1.43 -28.26
CA ILE A 147 -6.34 -2.53 -28.86
C ILE A 147 -7.16 -3.22 -29.96
N GLU A 148 -8.46 -3.46 -29.73
CA GLU A 148 -9.37 -4.05 -30.71
C GLU A 148 -9.52 -3.17 -31.96
N GLU A 149 -9.51 -1.84 -31.78
CA GLU A 149 -9.52 -0.85 -32.87
C GLU A 149 -8.15 -0.69 -33.57
N GLY A 150 -7.10 -1.35 -33.07
CA GLY A 150 -5.77 -1.36 -33.69
C GLY A 150 -4.84 -0.20 -33.31
N PHE A 151 -5.22 0.63 -32.33
CA PHE A 151 -4.43 1.80 -31.89
C PHE A 151 -3.78 1.61 -30.50
N GLY A 152 -4.14 0.56 -29.77
CA GLY A 152 -3.75 0.38 -28.37
C GLY A 152 -2.40 -0.31 -28.12
N SER A 153 -1.87 -0.12 -26.91
CA SER A 153 -0.61 -0.73 -26.45
C SER A 153 -0.86 -1.89 -25.48
N GLY A 154 -0.52 -3.12 -25.89
CA GLY A 154 -0.62 -4.30 -25.03
C GLY A 154 0.22 -4.22 -23.74
N ARG A 155 1.33 -3.46 -23.75
CA ARG A 155 2.15 -3.22 -22.55
C ARG A 155 1.42 -2.37 -21.51
N ALA A 156 0.69 -1.34 -21.95
CA ALA A 156 -0.10 -0.51 -21.05
C ALA A 156 -1.20 -1.35 -20.38
N LEU A 157 -1.92 -2.15 -21.16
CA LEU A 157 -2.95 -3.08 -20.65
C LEU A 157 -2.37 -4.05 -19.61
N GLN A 158 -1.22 -4.67 -19.89
CA GLN A 158 -0.57 -5.57 -18.94
C GLN A 158 -0.21 -4.87 -17.62
N THR A 159 0.25 -3.62 -17.70
CA THR A 159 0.58 -2.81 -16.52
C THR A 159 -0.66 -2.52 -15.68
N VAL A 160 -1.77 -2.15 -16.32
CA VAL A 160 -3.06 -1.91 -15.64
C VAL A 160 -3.59 -3.19 -14.99
N ARG A 161 -3.57 -4.32 -15.69
CA ARG A 161 -3.98 -5.63 -15.13
C ARG A 161 -3.14 -6.02 -13.93
N SER A 162 -1.82 -5.81 -14.01
CA SER A 162 -0.92 -6.08 -12.89
C SER A 162 -1.21 -5.18 -11.69
N LEU A 163 -1.58 -3.91 -11.92
CA LEU A 163 -2.02 -3.01 -10.86
C LEU A 163 -3.34 -3.47 -10.22
N ILE A 164 -4.37 -3.78 -11.03
CA ILE A 164 -5.67 -4.28 -10.55
C ILE A 164 -5.48 -5.51 -9.66
N PHE A 165 -4.70 -6.49 -10.12
CA PHE A 165 -4.40 -7.68 -9.33
C PHE A 165 -3.81 -7.35 -7.96
N ILE A 166 -2.83 -6.45 -7.89
CA ILE A 166 -2.23 -6.07 -6.60
C ILE A 166 -3.22 -5.31 -5.71
N ILE A 167 -4.09 -4.47 -6.28
CA ILE A 167 -5.15 -3.79 -5.52
C ILE A 167 -6.06 -4.82 -4.85
N GLU A 168 -6.50 -5.83 -5.61
CA GLU A 168 -7.34 -6.93 -5.09
C GLU A 168 -6.64 -7.66 -3.95
N GLN A 169 -5.35 -8.00 -4.11
CA GLN A 169 -4.58 -8.65 -3.05
C GLN A 169 -4.52 -7.81 -1.76
N VAL A 170 -4.36 -6.48 -1.86
CA VAL A 170 -4.36 -5.61 -0.66
C VAL A 170 -5.75 -5.57 -0.03
N VAL A 171 -6.80 -5.39 -0.84
CA VAL A 171 -8.18 -5.33 -0.39
C VAL A 171 -8.58 -6.61 0.35
N ASP A 172 -8.21 -7.78 -0.16
CA ASP A 172 -8.45 -9.07 0.50
C ASP A 172 -7.79 -9.17 1.88
N GLN A 173 -6.64 -8.53 2.09
CA GLN A 173 -6.01 -8.47 3.43
C GLN A 173 -6.77 -7.55 4.41
N LEU A 174 -7.57 -6.62 3.92
CA LEU A 174 -8.23 -5.59 4.70
C LEU A 174 -9.73 -5.87 4.97
N ILE A 175 -10.41 -6.64 4.11
CA ILE A 175 -11.86 -6.93 4.22
C ILE A 175 -12.22 -7.63 5.54
N CYS A 176 -11.48 -8.67 5.93
CA CYS A 176 -11.78 -9.40 7.18
C CYS A 176 -10.95 -8.84 8.33
N LEU A 177 -11.59 -8.41 9.42
CA LEU A 177 -10.88 -8.13 10.66
C LEU A 177 -10.28 -9.44 11.23
N GLU A 178 -9.18 -9.35 11.98
CA GLU A 178 -8.53 -10.56 12.52
C GLU A 178 -9.42 -11.34 13.49
N ASN A 179 -10.25 -10.63 14.25
CA ASN A 179 -11.27 -11.18 15.15
C ASN A 179 -12.51 -11.72 14.42
N GLU A 180 -12.71 -11.39 13.15
CA GLU A 180 -13.77 -11.95 12.30
C GLU A 180 -13.33 -13.24 11.59
N ARG A 181 -12.04 -13.57 11.60
CA ARG A 181 -11.58 -14.87 11.10
C ARG A 181 -12.10 -15.97 12.02
N PRO A 182 -12.71 -17.04 11.47
CA PRO A 182 -13.12 -18.18 12.29
C PRO A 182 -11.94 -18.68 13.13
N THR A 183 -12.18 -18.90 14.42
CA THR A 183 -11.15 -19.25 15.41
C THR A 183 -10.33 -20.47 14.99
N GLU A 184 -10.95 -21.38 14.23
CA GLU A 184 -10.35 -22.56 13.59
C GLU A 184 -9.21 -22.25 12.59
N TYR A 185 -9.21 -21.07 11.94
CA TYR A 185 -8.17 -20.65 10.99
C TYR A 185 -7.15 -19.67 11.59
N GLN A 186 -7.36 -19.17 12.81
CA GLN A 186 -6.39 -18.31 13.49
C GLN A 186 -5.13 -19.09 13.91
N SER A 187 -5.31 -20.36 14.31
CA SER A 187 -4.24 -21.29 14.71
C SER A 187 -3.52 -21.95 13.54
N THR A 188 -4.10 -21.95 12.34
CA THR A 188 -3.55 -22.58 11.11
C THR A 188 -3.15 -21.57 10.04
N SER A 189 -3.09 -20.28 10.40
CA SER A 189 -2.58 -19.26 9.49
C SER A 189 -1.21 -19.67 8.96
N LEU A 190 -0.99 -19.56 7.64
CA LEU A 190 0.32 -19.81 7.04
C LEU A 190 1.43 -18.90 7.61
N ARG A 191 1.05 -17.82 8.31
CA ARG A 191 1.95 -16.92 9.06
C ARG A 191 2.30 -17.44 10.47
N ASN A 192 1.55 -18.41 10.99
CA ASN A 192 1.67 -19.03 12.30
C ASN A 192 1.94 -20.54 12.18
N ILE A 193 2.55 -21.00 11.08
CA ILE A 193 2.89 -22.41 10.90
C ILE A 193 3.79 -22.80 12.07
N PRO A 194 3.44 -23.83 12.86
CA PRO A 194 4.32 -24.31 13.92
C PRO A 194 5.61 -24.81 13.29
N VAL A 195 6.67 -24.04 13.51
CA VAL A 195 8.03 -24.39 13.11
C VAL A 195 8.58 -25.35 14.18
N ASP A 196 9.23 -26.43 13.77
CA ASP A 196 9.83 -27.34 14.74
C ASP A 196 10.94 -26.64 15.53
N LYS A 197 11.24 -27.14 16.73
CA LYS A 197 12.21 -26.50 17.66
C LYS A 197 13.61 -26.35 17.06
N THR A 198 13.97 -27.16 16.07
CA THR A 198 15.26 -27.07 15.36
C THR A 198 15.22 -25.89 14.43
N THR A 199 14.25 -25.86 13.51
CA THR A 199 14.10 -24.77 12.55
C THR A 199 13.87 -23.43 13.24
N GLN A 200 13.14 -23.38 14.36
CA GLN A 200 12.97 -22.14 15.11
C GLN A 200 14.27 -21.66 15.75
N ARG A 201 15.09 -22.58 16.29
CA ARG A 201 16.41 -22.24 16.85
C ARG A 201 17.38 -21.78 15.76
N ASP A 202 17.33 -22.39 14.59
CA ASP A 202 18.17 -22.04 13.44
C ASP A 202 17.79 -20.65 12.91
N LEU A 203 16.49 -20.35 12.81
CA LEU A 203 15.99 -19.02 12.46
C LEU A 203 16.41 -17.96 13.50
N GLU A 204 16.34 -18.28 14.80
CA GLU A 204 16.80 -17.39 15.86
C GLU A 204 18.32 -17.18 15.86
N SER A 205 19.09 -18.23 15.55
CA SER A 205 20.55 -18.17 15.43
C SER A 205 20.97 -17.31 14.23
N ALA A 206 20.38 -17.58 13.06
CA ALA A 206 20.59 -16.78 11.85
C ALA A 206 20.18 -15.31 12.06
N LYS A 207 19.07 -15.08 12.77
CA LYS A 207 18.64 -13.72 13.15
C LYS A 207 19.68 -13.03 14.05
N LYS A 208 20.25 -13.74 15.03
CA LYS A 208 21.31 -13.19 15.90
C LYS A 208 22.58 -12.86 15.12
N GLU A 209 23.07 -13.80 14.30
CA GLU A 209 24.27 -13.59 13.47
C GLU A 209 24.13 -12.38 12.57
N PHE A 210 22.97 -12.23 11.93
CA PHE A 210 22.66 -11.09 11.08
C PHE A 210 22.63 -9.76 11.86
N VAL A 211 22.10 -9.76 13.10
CA VAL A 211 22.02 -8.55 13.94
C VAL A 211 23.38 -8.14 14.52
N SER A 212 24.28 -9.11 14.72
CA SER A 212 25.65 -8.88 15.19
C SER A 212 26.67 -8.58 14.10
N SER A 213 26.27 -8.65 12.82
CA SER A 213 27.08 -8.31 11.64
C SER A 213 26.91 -6.85 11.25
#